data_AF-A0A2R6MUB7-F1
#
_entry.id   AF-A0A2R6MUB7-F1
#
_cell.length_a   1.000
_cell.length_b   1.000
_cell.length_c   1.000
_cell.angle_alpha   90.00
_cell.angle_beta   90.00
_cell.angle_gamma   90.00
#
_symmetry.space_group_name_H-M   'P 1'
#
loop_
_entity.id
_entity.type
_entity.pdbx_description
1 polymer ?
#
loop_
_entity_poly.entity_id
_entity_poly.type
_entity_poly.pdbx_seq_one_letter_code
_entity_poly.pdbx_strand_id
1 'polypeptide(L)'
;MLDYVSLEADLDSEERLIRDTAREFVEEMGELGFYAPNLDGQGLPGVSETAYGLLMQELEAGDSGVRSMASVQGALVMYPVHEYGS
;
A
#
# COMPACT_ATOMS: atom_id res chain seq x y z
N MET A 1 -1.12 -12.92 6.08
CA MET A 1 -0.64 -12.23 7.30
C MET A 1 -0.50 -13.27 8.40
N LEU A 2 0.57 -13.25 9.19
CA LEU A 2 0.75 -14.22 10.27
C LEU A 2 -0.05 -13.75 11.50
N ASP A 3 -1.01 -14.55 11.95
CA ASP A 3 -1.82 -14.27 13.14
C ASP A 3 -1.07 -14.66 14.42
N TYR A 4 -0.07 -13.86 14.78
CA TYR A 4 0.81 -14.13 15.93
C TYR A 4 0.11 -14.11 17.29
N VAL A 5 -1.06 -13.50 17.38
CA VAL A 5 -1.80 -13.26 18.64
C VAL A 5 -3.20 -13.86 18.64
N SER A 6 -3.54 -14.69 17.65
CA SER A 6 -4.87 -15.30 17.49
C SER A 6 -6.02 -14.30 17.32
N LEU A 7 -5.72 -13.08 16.85
CA LEU A 7 -6.72 -12.03 16.65
C LEU A 7 -7.75 -12.41 15.59
N GLU A 8 -7.41 -13.30 14.65
CA GLU A 8 -8.38 -13.75 13.65
C GLU A 8 -9.46 -14.67 14.23
N ALA A 9 -9.22 -15.29 15.39
CA ALA A 9 -10.21 -16.10 16.08
C ALA A 9 -11.31 -15.24 16.73
N ASP A 10 -10.95 -14.03 17.19
CA ASP A 10 -11.82 -13.14 17.96
C ASP A 10 -12.77 -12.30 17.10
N LEU A 11 -12.52 -12.20 15.79
CA LEU A 11 -13.33 -11.35 14.91
C LEU A 11 -14.74 -11.91 14.73
N ASP A 12 -15.75 -11.06 14.81
CA ASP A 12 -17.09 -11.42 14.36
C ASP A 12 -17.20 -11.44 12.81
N SER A 13 -18.38 -11.76 12.28
CA SER A 13 -18.59 -11.81 10.82
C SER A 13 -18.47 -10.45 10.13
N GLU A 14 -18.88 -9.37 10.80
CA GLU A 14 -18.83 -8.01 10.25
C GLU A 14 -17.39 -7.50 10.24
N GLU A 15 -16.65 -7.73 11.32
CA GLU A 15 -15.24 -7.36 11.43
C GLU A 15 -14.37 -8.10 10.40
N ARG A 16 -14.66 -9.39 10.15
CA ARG A 16 -14.00 -10.16 9.07
C ARG A 16 -14.29 -9.54 7.71
N LEU A 17 -15.53 -9.19 7.42
CA LEU A 17 -15.91 -8.55 6.16
C LEU A 17 -15.16 -7.24 5.94
N ILE A 18 -15.09 -6.38 6.95
CA ILE A 18 -14.39 -5.10 6.88
C ILE A 18 -12.90 -5.32 6.61
N ARG A 19 -12.27 -6.23 7.36
CA ARG A 19 -10.85 -6.57 7.18
C ARG A 19 -10.58 -7.11 5.79
N ASP A 20 -11.40 -8.03 5.29
CA ASP A 20 -11.18 -8.70 4.01
C ASP A 20 -11.37 -7.71 2.86
N THR A 21 -12.40 -6.87 2.92
CA THR A 21 -12.59 -5.76 1.96
C THR A 21 -11.37 -4.82 1.93
N ALA A 22 -10.84 -4.47 3.10
CA ALA A 22 -9.66 -3.61 3.18
C ALA A 22 -8.40 -4.29 2.60
N ARG A 23 -8.24 -5.60 2.79
CA ARG A 23 -7.14 -6.38 2.20
C ARG A 23 -7.26 -6.43 0.68
N GLU A 24 -8.44 -6.71 0.15
CA GLU A 24 -8.71 -6.70 -1.30
C GLU A 24 -8.39 -5.34 -1.92
N PHE A 25 -8.82 -4.24 -1.29
CA PHE A 25 -8.48 -2.89 -1.75
C PHE A 25 -6.96 -2.62 -1.79
N VAL A 26 -6.22 -3.08 -0.78
CA VAL A 26 -4.74 -2.97 -0.76
C VAL A 26 -4.11 -3.77 -1.90
N GLU A 27 -4.63 -4.95 -2.20
CA GLU A 27 -4.15 -5.79 -3.31
C GLU A 27 -4.41 -5.12 -4.66
N GLU A 28 -5.61 -4.60 -4.91
CA GLU A 28 -5.96 -3.89 -6.14
C GLU A 28 -5.07 -2.65 -6.38
N MET A 29 -4.79 -1.88 -5.33
CA MET A 29 -3.86 -0.74 -5.40
C MET A 29 -2.43 -1.16 -5.78
N GLY A 30 -2.01 -2.36 -5.36
CA GLY A 30 -0.74 -2.97 -5.76
C GLY A 30 -0.73 -3.36 -7.25
N GLU A 31 -1.82 -3.95 -7.75
CA GLU A 31 -1.98 -4.30 -9.18
C GLU A 31 -1.97 -3.06 -10.09
N LEU A 32 -2.50 -1.93 -9.60
CA LEU A 32 -2.43 -0.64 -10.29
C LEU A 32 -1.03 0.00 -10.26
N GLY A 33 -0.09 -0.55 -9.48
CA GLY A 33 1.27 -0.05 -9.35
C GLY A 33 1.37 1.24 -8.54
N PHE A 34 0.47 1.47 -7.56
CA PHE A 34 0.43 2.74 -6.81
C PHE A 34 1.39 2.79 -5.62
N TYR A 35 2.13 1.70 -5.37
CA TYR A 35 3.10 1.62 -4.29
C TYR A 35 4.53 1.80 -4.81
N ALA A 36 5.20 2.83 -4.28
CA ALA A 36 6.54 3.26 -4.71
C ALA A 36 6.73 3.29 -6.24
N PRO A 37 5.81 3.91 -7.01
CA PRO A 37 5.83 3.83 -8.46
C PRO A 37 7.09 4.45 -9.08
N ASN A 38 7.78 5.30 -8.31
CA ASN A 38 9.00 6.00 -8.68
C ASN A 38 10.28 5.19 -8.51
N LEU A 39 10.23 4.00 -7.90
CA LEU A 39 11.40 3.13 -7.79
C LEU A 39 11.58 2.30 -9.05
N ASP A 40 12.84 1.98 -9.36
CA ASP A 40 13.22 1.18 -10.51
C ASP A 40 13.33 -0.31 -10.18
N GLY A 41 12.99 -1.17 -11.15
CA GLY A 41 13.13 -2.63 -11.03
C GLY A 41 11.96 -3.32 -10.34
N GLN A 42 12.10 -4.62 -10.06
CA GLN A 42 11.11 -5.45 -9.34
C GLN A 42 9.67 -5.45 -9.90
N GLY A 43 9.50 -5.08 -11.17
CA GLY A 43 8.16 -4.97 -11.80
C GLY A 43 7.42 -3.67 -11.48
N LEU A 44 8.09 -2.69 -10.86
CA LEU A 44 7.51 -1.39 -10.54
C LEU A 44 7.47 -0.47 -11.78
N PRO A 45 6.53 0.50 -11.82
CA PRO A 45 6.36 1.41 -12.96
C PRO A 45 7.58 2.25 -13.38
N GLY A 46 8.49 2.59 -12.46
CA GLY A 46 9.67 3.42 -12.75
C GLY A 46 9.32 4.84 -13.24
N VAL A 47 8.29 5.47 -12.65
CA VAL A 47 7.86 6.83 -13.04
C VAL A 47 8.71 7.92 -12.39
N SER A 48 8.68 9.13 -12.93
CA SER A 48 9.37 10.27 -12.31
C SER A 48 8.81 10.64 -10.92
N GLU A 49 9.63 11.26 -10.06
CA GLU A 49 9.18 11.85 -8.79
C GLU A 49 8.00 12.81 -8.94
N THR A 50 7.96 13.59 -10.02
CA THR A 50 6.83 14.47 -10.34
C THR A 50 5.54 13.67 -10.57
N ALA A 51 5.63 12.55 -11.29
CA ALA A 51 4.48 11.68 -11.53
C ALA A 51 4.00 10.99 -10.24
N TYR A 52 4.93 10.57 -9.38
CA TYR A 52 4.59 10.08 -8.04
C TYR A 52 3.90 11.16 -7.19
N GLY A 53 4.40 12.40 -7.21
CA GLY A 53 3.76 13.53 -6.54
C GLY A 53 2.32 13.78 -7.02
N LEU A 54 2.09 13.76 -8.34
CA LEU A 54 0.77 13.90 -8.93
C LEU A 54 -0.16 12.75 -8.51
N LEU A 55 0.31 11.50 -8.54
CA LEU A 55 -0.45 10.36 -8.01
C LEU A 55 -0.87 10.61 -6.56
N MET A 56 0.05 11.04 -5.70
CA MET A 56 -0.27 11.33 -4.29
C MET A 56 -1.29 12.47 -4.15
N GLN A 57 -1.26 13.49 -5.01
CA GLN A 57 -2.26 14.57 -5.00
C GLN A 57 -3.65 14.05 -5.35
N GLU A 58 -3.77 13.19 -6.36
CA GLU A 58 -5.06 12.61 -6.75
C GLU A 58 -5.62 11.67 -5.67
N LEU A 59 -4.75 10.88 -5.02
CA LEU A 59 -5.17 10.06 -3.89
C LEU A 59 -5.62 10.92 -2.70
N GLU A 60 -4.91 12.00 -2.38
CA GLU A 60 -5.29 12.92 -1.29
C GLU A 60 -6.61 13.62 -1.58
N ALA A 61 -6.87 13.99 -2.84
CA ALA A 61 -8.14 14.59 -3.25
C ALA A 61 -9.33 13.64 -3.07
N GLY A 62 -9.11 12.33 -3.21
CA GLY A 62 -10.10 11.30 -2.93
C GLY A 62 -10.27 11.04 -1.43
N ASP A 63 -9.19 10.65 -0.76
CA ASP A 63 -9.16 10.34 0.67
C ASP A 63 -7.73 10.35 1.24
N SER A 64 -7.52 11.08 2.34
CA SER A 64 -6.19 11.22 2.94
C SER A 64 -5.69 9.95 3.66
N GLY A 65 -6.59 9.06 4.07
CA GLY A 65 -6.26 7.75 4.60
C GLY A 65 -5.71 6.82 3.52
N VAL A 66 -6.33 6.80 2.34
CA VAL A 66 -5.83 6.05 1.17
C VAL A 66 -4.45 6.54 0.74
N ARG A 67 -4.26 7.87 0.62
CA ARG A 67 -2.94 8.43 0.31
C ARG A 67 -1.91 8.07 1.38
N SER A 68 -2.27 8.18 2.65
CA SER A 68 -1.36 7.86 3.76
C SER A 68 -0.95 6.39 3.73
N MET A 69 -1.88 5.47 3.48
CA MET A 69 -1.59 4.04 3.32
C MET A 69 -0.61 3.79 2.15
N ALA A 70 -0.85 4.41 0.98
CA ALA A 70 0.03 4.26 -0.18
C ALA A 70 1.44 4.81 0.10
N SER A 71 1.51 5.95 0.81
CA SER A 71 2.77 6.56 1.23
C SER A 71 3.53 5.71 2.24
N VAL A 72 2.86 5.10 3.23
CA VAL A 72 3.51 4.18 4.19
C VAL A 72 4.09 2.98 3.46
N GLN A 73 3.32 2.32 2.59
CA GLN A 73 3.84 1.18 1.84
C GLN A 73 5.01 1.58 0.95
N GLY A 74 4.87 2.66 0.18
CA GLY A 74 5.90 3.06 -0.75
C GLY A 74 7.16 3.59 -0.07
N ALA A 75 7.03 4.64 0.74
CA ALA A 75 8.16 5.40 1.27
C ALA A 75 8.75 4.82 2.56
N LEU A 76 7.95 4.11 3.38
CA LEU A 76 8.40 3.62 4.70
C LEU A 76 8.64 2.11 4.74
N VAL A 77 8.21 1.36 3.73
CA VAL A 77 8.44 -0.10 3.64
C VAL A 77 9.26 -0.43 2.40
N MET A 78 8.73 -0.14 1.20
CA MET A 78 9.38 -0.54 -0.05
C MET A 78 10.69 0.21 -0.30
N TYR A 79 10.71 1.54 -0.13
CA TYR A 79 11.93 2.33 -0.34
C TYR A 79 13.10 1.88 0.57
N PRO A 80 12.93 1.72 1.90
CA PRO A 80 14.03 1.24 2.74
C PRO A 80 14.51 -0.17 2.36
N VAL A 81 13.62 -1.06 1.94
CA VAL A 81 14.00 -2.40 1.45
C VAL A 81 14.75 -2.30 0.12
N HIS A 82 14.32 -1.43 -0.79
CA HIS A 82 14.97 -1.21 -2.07
C HIS A 82 16.38 -0.63 -1.92
N GLU A 83 16.53 0.38 -1.06
CA GLU A 83 17.80 1.11 -0.87
C GLU A 83 18.78 0.38 0.05
N TYR A 84 18.30 -0.30 1.09
CA TYR A 84 19.15 -0.87 2.16
C TYR A 84 19.02 -2.39 2.32
N GLY A 85 18.20 -3.06 1.50
CA GLY A 85 18.06 -4.52 1.51
C GLY A 85 19.31 -5.23 0.97
N SER A 86 19.52 -6.47 1.42
CA SER A 86 20.66 -7.33 1.07
C SER A 86 20.27 -8.52 0.19
#